data_AF-A0A6L7KNK8-F1
#
_entry.id   AF-A0A6L7KNK8-F1
#
_cell.length_a   1.000
_cell.length_b   1.000
_cell.length_c   1.000
_cell.angle_alpha   90.00
_cell.angle_beta   90.00
_cell.angle_gamma   90.00
#
_symmetry.space_group_name_H-M   'P 1'
#
loop_
_entity.id
_entity.type
_entity.pdbx_description
1 polymer ?
#
loop_
_entity_poly.entity_id
_entity_poly.type
_entity_poly.pdbx_seq_one_letter_code
_entity_poly.pdbx_strand_id
1 'polypeptide(L)'
;MAVECEILRRACRSATPLHHERLSKDLEDQHAAIEGRDVERFHALDYAFHEPLCHAGDSALMIGTIAESKAAVDRICVLSLSEPATMEELHEDHALIADALRRRDEDELIGAIKAHLSRLDDVIAGIRKSHAEFFED
;
A
#
# COMPACT_ATOMS: atom_id res chain seq x y z
N MET A 1 4.34 13.16 -7.64
CA MET A 1 4.09 13.27 -6.18
C MET A 1 3.24 14.47 -5.75
N ALA A 2 3.33 15.68 -6.34
CA ALA A 2 2.53 16.82 -5.84
C ALA A 2 1.02 16.64 -6.04
N VAL A 3 0.61 16.06 -7.18
CA VAL A 3 -0.79 15.77 -7.50
C VAL A 3 -1.32 14.63 -6.63
N GLU A 4 -0.55 13.54 -6.45
CA GLU A 4 -0.96 12.42 -5.59
C GLU A 4 -1.11 12.86 -4.13
N CYS A 5 -0.23 13.73 -3.62
CA CYS A 5 -0.34 14.25 -2.25
C CYS A 5 -1.64 15.03 -2.00
N GLU A 6 -2.03 15.94 -2.90
CA GLU A 6 -3.28 16.70 -2.73
C GLU A 6 -4.52 15.80 -2.77
N ILE A 7 -4.46 14.76 -3.59
CA ILE A 7 -5.55 13.79 -3.69
C ILE A 7 -5.65 12.96 -2.39
N LEU A 8 -4.53 12.51 -1.83
CA LEU A 8 -4.50 11.79 -0.54
C LEU A 8 -4.98 12.67 0.62
N ARG A 9 -4.62 13.96 0.61
CA ARG A 9 -5.17 14.94 1.57
C ARG A 9 -6.68 15.06 1.45
N ARG A 10 -7.20 15.14 0.22
CA ARG A 10 -8.65 15.15 -0.01
C ARG A 10 -9.31 13.88 0.50
N ALA A 11 -8.74 12.71 0.23
CA ALA A 11 -9.19 11.41 0.73
C ALA A 11 -9.23 11.37 2.28
N CYS A 12 -8.21 11.92 2.94
CA CYS A 12 -8.16 12.04 4.39
C CYS A 12 -9.31 12.90 4.95
N ARG A 13 -9.62 14.02 4.28
CA ARG A 13 -10.75 14.89 4.64
C ARG A 13 -12.11 14.25 4.37
N SER A 14 -12.24 13.40 3.36
CA SER A 14 -13.49 12.74 2.99
C SER A 14 -13.69 11.36 3.62
N ALA A 15 -12.70 10.83 4.35
CA ALA A 15 -12.81 9.55 5.05
C ALA A 15 -14.03 9.53 5.99
N THR A 16 -14.69 8.37 6.05
CA THR A 16 -15.94 8.15 6.79
C THR A 16 -15.73 7.06 7.83
N PRO A 17 -16.58 6.94 8.85
CA PRO A 17 -16.51 5.83 9.81
C PRO A 17 -16.48 4.45 9.15
N LEU A 18 -17.22 4.27 8.04
CA LEU A 18 -17.23 3.02 7.28
C LEU A 18 -15.86 2.71 6.65
N HIS A 19 -15.14 3.73 6.17
CA HIS A 19 -13.78 3.57 5.67
C HIS A 19 -12.83 3.10 6.80
N HIS A 20 -12.96 3.66 8.01
CA HIS A 20 -12.12 3.26 9.15
C HIS A 20 -12.40 1.83 9.62
N GLU A 21 -13.67 1.42 9.66
CA GLU A 21 -14.07 0.05 10.01
C GLU A 21 -13.53 -0.95 8.98
N ARG A 22 -13.62 -0.62 7.69
CA ARG A 22 -13.06 -1.43 6.62
C ARG A 22 -11.54 -1.60 6.75
N LEU A 23 -10.80 -0.50 6.89
CA LEU A 23 -9.34 -0.54 7.04
C LEU A 23 -8.91 -1.32 8.29
N SER A 24 -9.65 -1.19 9.40
CA SER A 24 -9.37 -1.95 10.62
C SER A 24 -9.54 -3.46 10.39
N LYS A 25 -10.60 -3.85 9.69
CA LYS A 25 -10.82 -5.25 9.31
C LYS A 25 -9.74 -5.78 8.36
N ASP A 26 -9.36 -4.99 7.36
CA ASP A 26 -8.32 -5.39 6.41
C ASP A 26 -6.97 -5.60 7.12
N LEU A 27 -6.64 -4.78 8.14
CA LEU A 27 -5.46 -4.96 8.99
C LEU A 27 -5.52 -6.24 9.86
N GLU A 28 -6.68 -6.57 10.41
CA GLU A 28 -6.89 -7.83 11.16
C GLU A 28 -6.70 -9.05 10.24
N ASP A 29 -7.29 -9.00 9.04
CA ASP A 29 -7.18 -10.08 8.06
C ASP A 29 -5.73 -10.23 7.54
N GLN A 30 -5.00 -9.12 7.35
CA GLN A 30 -3.58 -9.15 6.98
C GLN A 30 -2.73 -9.78 8.09
N HIS A 31 -2.98 -9.41 9.34
CA HIS A 31 -2.27 -10.00 10.48
C HIS A 31 -2.49 -11.51 10.56
N ALA A 32 -3.72 -11.98 10.37
CA ALA A 32 -4.04 -13.41 10.33
C ALA A 32 -3.33 -14.13 9.16
N ALA A 33 -3.17 -13.47 8.01
CA ALA A 33 -2.41 -14.02 6.88
C ALA A 33 -0.91 -14.14 7.21
N ILE A 34 -0.33 -13.16 7.92
CA ILE A 34 1.06 -13.21 8.40
C ILE A 34 1.27 -14.37 9.37
N GLU A 35 0.41 -14.50 10.39
CA GLU A 35 0.49 -15.61 11.36
C GLU A 35 0.38 -16.98 10.66
N GLY A 36 -0.49 -17.07 9.65
CA GLY A 36 -0.66 -18.25 8.81
C GLY A 36 0.44 -18.49 7.77
N ARG A 37 1.36 -17.53 7.58
CA ARG A 37 2.33 -17.49 6.47
C ARG A 37 1.68 -17.66 5.10
N ASP A 38 0.47 -17.14 4.96
CA ASP A 38 -0.34 -17.20 3.75
C ASP A 38 -0.07 -15.98 2.87
N VAL A 39 1.02 -16.07 2.11
CA VAL A 39 1.53 -15.00 1.25
C VAL A 39 0.47 -14.60 0.21
N GLU A 40 -0.18 -15.56 -0.43
CA GLU A 40 -1.21 -15.30 -1.45
C GLU A 40 -2.39 -14.52 -0.86
N ARG A 41 -2.85 -14.91 0.33
CA ARG A 41 -3.91 -14.18 1.02
C ARG A 41 -3.46 -12.78 1.44
N PHE A 42 -2.24 -12.63 1.95
CA PHE A 42 -1.71 -11.33 2.31
C PHE A 42 -1.70 -10.38 1.10
N HIS A 43 -1.28 -10.85 -0.08
CA HIS A 43 -1.32 -10.05 -1.32
C HIS A 43 -2.73 -9.60 -1.71
N ALA A 44 -3.71 -10.51 -1.62
CA ALA A 44 -5.09 -10.15 -1.94
C ALA A 44 -5.62 -9.06 -0.99
N LEU A 45 -5.24 -9.13 0.28
CA LEU A 45 -5.63 -8.19 1.31
C LEU A 45 -4.87 -6.86 1.22
N ASP A 46 -3.60 -6.89 0.84
CA ASP A 46 -2.81 -5.71 0.51
C ASP A 46 -3.48 -4.92 -0.63
N TYR A 47 -3.91 -5.61 -1.69
CA TYR A 47 -4.66 -4.97 -2.77
C TYR A 47 -5.97 -4.33 -2.26
N ALA A 48 -6.73 -5.08 -1.46
CA ALA A 48 -8.01 -4.61 -0.92
C ALA A 48 -7.85 -3.40 0.01
N PHE A 49 -6.78 -3.34 0.78
CA PHE A 49 -6.49 -2.22 1.70
C PHE A 49 -6.31 -0.89 0.97
N HIS A 50 -5.73 -0.91 -0.24
CA HIS A 50 -5.45 0.29 -1.02
C HIS A 50 -6.64 0.78 -1.87
N GLU A 51 -7.65 -0.06 -2.09
CA GLU A 51 -8.82 0.27 -2.91
C GLU A 51 -9.61 1.49 -2.35
N PRO A 52 -9.93 1.57 -1.04
CA PRO A 52 -10.65 2.71 -0.48
C PRO A 52 -9.88 4.04 -0.56
N LEU A 53 -8.54 3.98 -0.48
CA LEU A 53 -7.67 5.16 -0.63
C LEU A 53 -7.79 5.76 -2.03
N CYS A 54 -7.99 4.90 -3.04
CA CYS A 54 -8.22 5.30 -4.43
C CYS A 54 -9.63 5.88 -4.65
N HIS A 55 -10.64 5.45 -3.89
CA HIS A 55 -12.02 5.91 -4.05
C HIS A 55 -12.33 7.21 -3.30
N ALA A 56 -11.65 7.51 -2.20
CA ALA A 56 -11.93 8.70 -1.39
C ALA A 56 -11.52 10.04 -2.06
N GLY A 57 -10.78 10.00 -3.18
CA GLY A 57 -10.32 11.20 -3.91
C GLY A 57 -11.21 11.70 -5.06
N ASP A 58 -12.27 10.98 -5.43
CA ASP A 58 -13.29 11.38 -6.43
C ASP A 58 -12.72 11.90 -7.77
N SER A 59 -11.57 11.36 -8.21
CA SER A 59 -10.94 11.71 -9.47
C SER A 59 -10.52 10.45 -10.20
N ALA A 60 -11.16 10.17 -11.34
CA ALA A 60 -10.82 9.08 -12.24
C ALA A 60 -9.35 9.08 -12.70
N LEU A 61 -8.64 10.22 -12.56
CA LEU A 61 -7.20 10.33 -12.76
C LEU A 61 -6.37 9.57 -11.70
N MET A 62 -6.90 9.37 -10.49
CA MET A 62 -6.20 8.65 -9.41
C MET A 62 -6.16 7.15 -9.66
N ILE A 63 -7.24 6.60 -10.24
CA ILE A 63 -7.31 5.20 -10.67
C ILE A 63 -6.20 4.95 -11.70
N GLY A 64 -5.98 5.86 -12.65
CA GLY A 64 -4.92 5.70 -13.66
C GLY A 64 -3.51 5.76 -13.07
N THR A 65 -3.18 6.80 -12.30
CA THR A 65 -1.79 7.03 -11.86
C THR A 65 -1.36 6.14 -10.69
N ILE A 66 -2.25 5.91 -9.70
CA ILE A 66 -1.94 4.94 -8.64
C ILE A 66 -2.03 3.53 -9.22
N ALA A 67 -3.01 3.17 -10.08
CA ALA A 67 -3.01 1.83 -10.68
C ALA A 67 -1.88 1.59 -11.70
N GLU A 68 -1.36 2.60 -12.39
CA GLU A 68 -0.17 2.43 -13.26
C GLU A 68 1.10 2.23 -12.42
N SER A 69 1.30 3.03 -11.36
CA SER A 69 2.42 2.82 -10.44
C SER A 69 2.27 1.50 -9.68
N LYS A 70 1.04 1.16 -9.28
CA LYS A 70 0.69 -0.07 -8.58
C LYS A 70 0.74 -1.30 -9.49
N ALA A 71 0.42 -1.23 -10.78
CA ALA A 71 0.53 -2.37 -11.70
C ALA A 71 1.98 -2.67 -12.14
N ALA A 72 2.86 -1.68 -12.06
CA ALA A 72 4.31 -1.87 -12.20
C ALA A 72 4.93 -2.45 -10.92
N VAL A 73 4.48 -2.00 -9.75
CA VAL A 73 4.89 -2.51 -8.44
C VAL A 73 4.31 -3.91 -8.15
N ASP A 74 3.03 -4.16 -8.45
CA ASP A 74 2.29 -5.43 -8.23
C ASP A 74 2.99 -6.61 -8.91
N ARG A 75 3.55 -6.42 -10.11
CA ARG A 75 4.27 -7.49 -10.84
C ARG A 75 5.63 -7.84 -10.24
N ILE A 76 6.26 -6.90 -9.53
CA ILE A 76 7.59 -7.08 -8.91
C ILE A 76 7.43 -7.49 -7.42
N CYS A 77 6.38 -7.00 -6.74
CA CYS A 77 5.97 -7.38 -5.39
C CYS A 77 5.60 -8.86 -5.25
N VAL A 78 4.96 -9.46 -6.26
CA VAL A 78 4.60 -10.90 -6.26
C VAL A 78 5.82 -11.82 -6.07
N LEU A 79 7.03 -11.39 -6.42
CA LEU A 79 8.25 -12.18 -6.23
C LEU A 79 8.96 -11.88 -4.90
N SER A 80 8.77 -10.69 -4.31
CA SER A 80 9.51 -10.24 -3.12
C SER A 80 8.79 -10.39 -1.78
N LEU A 81 7.45 -10.49 -1.78
CA LEU A 81 6.65 -10.54 -0.55
C LEU A 81 6.58 -11.95 0.09
N SER A 82 7.48 -12.84 -0.31
CA SER A 82 7.55 -14.22 0.21
C SER A 82 8.12 -14.31 1.62
N GLU A 83 8.84 -13.28 2.08
CA GLU A 83 9.51 -13.27 3.37
C GLU A 83 8.57 -12.74 4.47
N PRO A 84 8.36 -13.48 5.57
CA PRO A 84 7.49 -13.05 6.68
C PRO A 84 7.83 -11.67 7.25
N ALA A 85 9.12 -11.35 7.35
CA ALA A 85 9.59 -10.05 7.84
C ALA A 85 9.10 -8.89 6.95
N THR A 86 9.03 -9.09 5.63
CA THR A 86 8.54 -8.05 4.71
C THR A 86 7.04 -7.86 4.84
N MET A 87 6.27 -8.94 5.07
CA MET A 87 4.83 -8.82 5.33
C MET A 87 4.54 -8.08 6.64
N GLU A 88 5.31 -8.34 7.70
CA GLU A 88 5.22 -7.63 8.98
C GLU A 88 5.51 -6.13 8.82
N GLU A 89 6.60 -5.76 8.14
CA GLU A 89 6.92 -4.35 7.90
C GLU A 89 5.84 -3.61 7.10
N LEU A 90 5.23 -4.26 6.11
CA LEU A 90 4.15 -3.65 5.33
C LEU A 90 2.86 -3.52 6.14
N HIS A 91 2.56 -4.49 6.99
CA HIS A 91 1.43 -4.40 7.91
C HIS A 91 1.59 -3.22 8.89
N GLU A 92 2.81 -2.99 9.40
CA GLU A 92 3.12 -1.82 10.22
C GLU A 92 2.90 -0.51 9.46
N ASP A 93 3.36 -0.42 8.22
CA ASP A 93 3.14 0.74 7.36
C ASP A 93 1.63 0.98 7.12
N HIS A 94 0.84 -0.08 6.87
CA HIS A 94 -0.61 0.02 6.74
C HIS A 94 -1.29 0.49 8.02
N ALA A 95 -0.84 0.03 9.19
CA ALA A 95 -1.38 0.47 10.47
C ALA A 95 -1.16 1.97 10.69
N LEU A 96 0.01 2.49 10.31
CA LEU A 96 0.31 3.93 10.35
C LEU A 96 -0.60 4.73 9.40
N ILE A 97 -0.80 4.25 8.18
CA ILE A 97 -1.69 4.87 7.19
C ILE A 97 -3.13 4.93 7.71
N ALA A 98 -3.64 3.81 8.24
CA ALA A 98 -4.99 3.73 8.79
C ALA A 98 -5.19 4.65 10.00
N ASP A 99 -4.20 4.74 10.89
CA ASP A 99 -4.25 5.62 12.05
C ASP A 99 -4.21 7.10 11.66
N ALA A 100 -3.36 7.48 10.70
CA ALA A 100 -3.31 8.84 10.18
C ALA A 100 -4.66 9.24 9.54
N LEU A 101 -5.28 8.36 8.76
CA LEU A 101 -6.63 8.58 8.22
C LEU A 101 -7.67 8.75 9.33
N ARG A 102 -7.62 7.91 10.36
CA ARG A 102 -8.53 7.96 11.51
C ARG A 102 -8.40 9.27 12.28
N ARG A 103 -7.19 9.77 12.46
CA ARG A 103 -6.91 11.08 13.07
C ARG A 103 -7.20 12.26 12.14
N ARG A 104 -7.42 11.99 10.85
CA ARG A 104 -7.45 12.99 9.78
C ARG A 104 -6.17 13.82 9.71
N ASP A 105 -5.03 13.19 10.02
CA ASP A 105 -3.73 13.83 9.93
C ASP A 105 -3.19 13.69 8.50
N GLU A 106 -3.36 14.77 7.73
CA GLU A 106 -2.99 14.84 6.32
C GLU A 106 -1.47 14.70 6.08
N ASP A 107 -0.66 15.33 6.92
CA ASP A 107 0.78 15.36 6.74
C ASP A 107 1.41 14.03 7.16
N GLU A 108 0.90 13.42 8.23
CA GLU A 108 1.31 12.09 8.64
C GLU A 108 0.89 11.02 7.63
N LEU A 109 -0.32 11.13 7.05
CA LEU A 109 -0.76 10.22 5.98
C LEU A 109 0.18 10.27 4.77
N ILE A 110 0.56 11.47 4.34
CA ILE A 110 1.51 11.62 3.21
C ILE A 110 2.88 11.06 3.59
N GLY A 111 3.34 11.32 4.82
CA GLY A 111 4.60 10.78 5.33
C GLY A 111 4.62 9.25 5.28
N ALA A 112 3.58 8.62 5.82
CA ALA A 112 3.43 7.17 5.87
C ALA A 112 3.36 6.54 4.47
N ILE A 113 2.57 7.10 3.55
CA ILE A 113 2.47 6.58 2.17
C ILE A 113 3.80 6.72 1.43
N LYS A 114 4.53 7.83 1.62
CA LYS A 114 5.86 7.99 1.01
C LYS A 114 6.87 6.98 1.55
N ALA A 115 6.86 6.74 2.85
CA ALA A 115 7.72 5.75 3.48
C ALA A 115 7.41 4.33 2.94
N HIS A 116 6.13 3.98 2.89
CA HIS A 116 5.65 2.72 2.33
C HIS A 116 6.09 2.52 0.87
N LEU A 117 5.88 3.51 0.00
CA LEU A 117 6.32 3.45 -1.41
C LEU A 117 7.85 3.37 -1.55
N SER A 118 8.60 4.12 -0.74
CA SER A 118 10.07 4.07 -0.77
C SER A 118 10.61 2.68 -0.39
N ARG A 119 9.95 2.00 0.56
CA ARG A 119 10.33 0.63 0.93
C ARG A 119 10.11 -0.33 -0.23
N LEU A 120 9.01 -0.16 -0.98
CA LEU A 120 8.75 -0.94 -2.19
C LEU A 120 9.81 -0.66 -3.28
N ASP A 121 10.24 0.59 -3.45
CA ASP A 121 11.33 0.94 -4.37
C ASP A 121 12.66 0.24 -4.00
N ASP A 122 13.00 0.18 -2.71
CA ASP A 122 14.20 -0.52 -2.23
C ASP A 122 14.12 -2.03 -2.48
N VAL A 123 12.95 -2.62 -2.24
CA VAL A 123 12.66 -4.02 -2.53
C VAL A 123 12.77 -4.30 -4.04
N ILE A 124 12.20 -3.43 -4.88
CA ILE A 124 12.29 -3.52 -6.35
C ILE A 124 13.74 -3.41 -6.83
N ALA A 125 14.51 -2.47 -6.26
CA ALA A 125 15.92 -2.29 -6.58
C ALA A 125 16.75 -3.52 -6.18
N GLY A 126 16.45 -4.13 -5.04
CA GLY A 126 17.03 -5.40 -4.58
C GLY A 126 16.76 -6.54 -5.57
N ILE A 127 15.51 -6.71 -5.99
CA ILE A 127 15.11 -7.74 -6.98
C ILE A 127 15.81 -7.54 -8.32
N ARG A 128 15.81 -6.31 -8.84
CA ARG A 128 16.48 -6.01 -10.12
C ARG A 128 17.96 -6.40 -10.08
N LYS A 129 18.58 -6.28 -8.91
CA LYS A 129 19.97 -6.67 -8.71
C LYS A 129 20.15 -8.19 -8.56
N SER A 130 19.20 -8.91 -7.95
CA SER A 130 19.25 -10.37 -7.79
C SER A 130 18.72 -11.16 -8.99
N HIS A 131 17.93 -10.54 -9.87
CA HIS A 131 17.38 -11.12 -11.10
C HIS A 131 17.82 -10.35 -12.36
N ALA A 132 19.01 -9.72 -12.33
CA ALA A 132 19.57 -8.99 -13.47
C ALA A 132 19.71 -9.84 -14.75
N GLU A 133 19.75 -11.16 -14.60
CA GLU A 133 19.77 -12.15 -15.70
C GLU A 133 18.42 -12.34 -16.44
N PHE A 134 17.32 -11.76 -15.95
CA PHE A 134 16.00 -11.81 -16.59
C PHE A 134 15.54 -10.48 -17.21
N PHE A 135 16.32 -9.41 -17.05
CA PHE A 135 16.03 -8.07 -17.57
C PHE A 135 17.18 -7.59 -18.45
N GLU A 136 17.43 -8.28 -19.57
CA GLU A 136 18.23 -7.74 -20.68
C GLU A 136 17.34 -6.87 -21.59
N ASP A 137 17.60 -5.56 -21.59
CA ASP A 137 17.95 -4.74 -22.78
C ASP A 137 18.48 -3.35 -22.35
#